data_AF-A0A957XKP5-F1
#
_entry.id   AF-A0A957XKP5-F1
#
_cell.length_a   1.000
_cell.length_b   1.000
_cell.length_c   1.000
_cell.angle_alpha   90.00
_cell.angle_beta   90.00
_cell.angle_gamma   90.00
#
_symmetry.space_group_name_H-M   'P 1'
#
loop_
_entity.id
_entity.type
_entity.pdbx_description
1 polymer ?
#
loop_
_entity_poly.entity_id
_entity_poly.type
_entity_poly.pdbx_seq_one_letter_code
_entity_poly.pdbx_strand_id
1 'polypeptide(L)'
;QERMRSAYCTDPAPVVWRDKFNQMPGESHEAALARCYPELLASRTREYKKWADITLDYHQLRQPTFTVADFLAEISQVYPVVERTV
;
A
#
# COMPACT_ATOMS: atom_id res chain seq x y z
N GLN A 1 0.37 7.16 6.77
CA GLN A 1 0.49 7.81 5.45
C GLN A 1 1.36 9.07 5.50
N GLU A 2 1.34 9.85 6.59
CA GLU A 2 2.14 11.08 6.73
C GLU A 2 3.65 10.89 6.45
N ARG A 3 4.26 9.84 7.00
CA ARG A 3 5.67 9.51 6.72
C ARG A 3 5.96 9.28 5.23
N MET A 4 5.05 8.61 4.51
CA MET A 4 5.22 8.38 3.07
C MET A 4 5.08 9.66 2.28
N ARG A 5 4.14 10.55 2.68
CA ARG A 5 3.99 11.88 2.07
C ARG A 5 5.23 12.71 2.26
N SER A 6 5.71 12.82 3.50
CA SER A 6 6.92 13.59 3.81
C SER A 6 8.12 13.07 3.04
N ALA A 7 8.34 11.75 3.00
CA ALA A 7 9.44 11.16 2.22
C ALA A 7 9.32 11.48 0.72
N TYR A 8 8.13 11.35 0.14
CA TYR A 8 7.89 11.63 -1.26
C TYR A 8 8.06 13.11 -1.62
N CYS A 9 7.62 14.04 -0.76
CA CYS A 9 7.82 15.47 -1.00
C CYS A 9 9.30 15.89 -0.90
N THR A 10 10.10 15.18 -0.11
CA THR A 10 11.55 15.44 0.02
C THR A 10 12.34 14.88 -1.15
N ASP A 11 12.01 13.65 -1.57
CA ASP A 11 12.68 12.95 -2.67
C ASP A 11 11.64 12.20 -3.53
N PRO A 12 11.04 12.87 -4.53
CA PRO A 12 9.95 12.32 -5.31
C PRO A 12 10.44 11.22 -6.25
N ALA A 13 10.24 9.96 -5.84
CA ALA A 13 10.45 8.82 -6.71
C ALA A 13 9.39 8.77 -7.85
N PRO A 14 9.71 8.20 -9.02
CA PRO A 14 8.71 8.00 -10.07
C PRO A 14 7.52 7.16 -9.59
N VAL A 15 6.29 7.67 -9.79
CA VAL A 15 5.05 6.94 -9.47
C VAL A 15 4.03 7.05 -10.60
N VAL A 16 3.23 6.00 -10.79
CA VAL A 16 2.10 6.02 -11.70
C VAL A 16 0.91 6.72 -11.04
N TRP A 17 0.60 7.93 -11.51
CA TRP A 17 -0.46 8.79 -10.98
C TRP A 17 -1.86 8.44 -11.50
N ARG A 18 -1.97 7.94 -12.73
CA ARG A 18 -3.26 7.79 -13.45
C ARG A 18 -4.06 9.11 -13.40
N ASP A 19 -5.23 9.08 -12.78
CA ASP A 19 -6.17 10.19 -12.63
C ASP A 19 -6.03 10.94 -11.29
N LYS A 20 -5.00 10.62 -10.49
CA LYS A 20 -4.81 11.15 -9.12
C LYS A 20 -3.86 12.33 -9.01
N PHE A 21 -3.41 12.88 -10.13
CA PHE A 21 -2.64 14.12 -10.14
C PHE A 21 -3.40 15.19 -10.92
N ASN A 22 -3.61 16.33 -10.28
CA ASN A 22 -4.02 17.56 -10.95
C ASN A 22 -3.29 18.72 -10.29
N GLN A 23 -2.89 19.71 -11.08
CA GLN A 23 -2.33 20.97 -10.59
C GLN A 23 -3.37 22.06 -10.82
N MET A 24 -3.75 22.74 -9.74
CA MET A 24 -4.74 23.82 -9.81
C MET A 24 -4.13 25.11 -10.39
N PRO A 25 -4.93 26.01 -10.97
CA PRO A 25 -4.43 27.30 -11.44
C PRO A 25 -3.75 28.07 -10.29
N GLY A 26 -2.49 28.48 -10.50
CA GLY A 26 -1.70 29.20 -9.51
C GLY A 26 -1.08 28.33 -8.40
N GLU A 27 -1.34 27.02 -8.37
CA GLU A 27 -0.70 26.09 -7.44
C GLU A 27 0.73 25.77 -7.91
N SER A 28 1.69 25.74 -6.98
CA SER A 28 3.04 25.26 -7.31
C SER A 28 3.02 23.74 -7.54
N HIS A 29 4.01 23.22 -8.25
CA HIS A 29 4.10 21.79 -8.51
C HIS A 29 4.25 21.00 -7.19
N GLU A 30 5.06 21.49 -6.27
CA GLU A 30 5.30 20.89 -4.95
C GLU A 30 4.03 20.86 -4.10
N ALA A 31 3.25 21.96 -4.13
CA ALA A 31 1.96 22.02 -3.45
C ALA A 31 0.97 21.01 -4.04
N ALA A 32 0.92 20.89 -5.37
CA ALA A 32 0.09 19.90 -6.06
C ALA A 32 0.50 18.47 -5.69
N LEU A 33 1.80 18.16 -5.66
CA LEU A 33 2.30 16.84 -5.23
C LEU A 33 1.91 16.54 -3.78
N ALA A 34 2.11 17.49 -2.86
CA ALA A 34 1.80 17.32 -1.44
C ALA A 34 0.30 17.08 -1.19
N ARG A 35 -0.57 17.70 -1.99
CA ARG A 35 -2.03 17.53 -1.96
C ARG A 35 -2.49 16.24 -2.61
N CYS A 36 -1.96 15.91 -3.79
CA CYS A 36 -2.41 14.77 -4.58
C CYS A 36 -1.88 13.42 -4.06
N TYR A 37 -0.69 13.39 -3.48
CA TYR A 37 -0.05 12.14 -3.06
C TYR A 37 -0.86 11.35 -2.00
N PRO A 38 -1.44 11.97 -0.96
CA PRO A 38 -2.34 11.27 -0.04
C PRO A 38 -3.56 10.64 -0.73
N GLU A 39 -4.15 11.33 -1.73
CA GLU A 39 -5.27 10.80 -2.50
C GLU A 39 -4.85 9.56 -3.30
N LEU A 40 -3.69 9.61 -3.95
CA LEU A 40 -3.10 8.47 -4.65
C LEU A 40 -2.94 7.26 -3.72
N LEU A 41 -2.37 7.46 -2.51
CA LEU A 41 -2.20 6.39 -1.55
C LEU A 41 -3.54 5.80 -1.09
N ALA A 42 -4.52 6.66 -0.76
CA ALA A 42 -5.84 6.22 -0.35
C ALA A 42 -6.55 5.44 -1.46
N SER A 43 -6.45 5.89 -2.72
CA SER A 43 -7.01 5.18 -3.88
C SER A 43 -6.38 3.81 -4.05
N ARG A 44 -5.05 3.70 -3.96
CA ARG A 44 -4.33 2.41 -4.05
C ARG A 44 -4.74 1.48 -2.93
N THR A 45 -4.81 1.97 -1.69
CA THR A 45 -5.26 1.15 -0.55
C THR A 45 -6.67 0.60 -0.78
N ARG A 46 -7.61 1.39 -1.30
CA ARG A 46 -8.96 0.91 -1.61
C ARG A 46 -8.96 -0.13 -2.73
N GLU A 47 -8.29 0.14 -3.85
CA GLU A 47 -8.25 -0.79 -4.98
C GLU A 47 -7.56 -2.10 -4.61
N TYR A 48 -6.41 -2.06 -3.93
CA TYR A 48 -5.74 -3.30 -3.51
C TYR A 48 -6.60 -4.11 -2.55
N LYS A 49 -7.26 -3.47 -1.57
CA LYS A 49 -8.19 -4.17 -0.67
C LYS A 49 -9.41 -4.75 -1.37
N LYS A 50 -9.90 -4.10 -2.43
CA LYS A 50 -11.04 -4.57 -3.21
C LYS A 50 -10.75 -5.91 -3.90
N TRP A 51 -9.52 -6.08 -4.37
CA TRP A 51 -9.11 -7.24 -5.18
C TRP A 51 -8.30 -8.27 -4.41
N ALA A 52 -7.77 -7.94 -3.24
CA ALA A 52 -7.01 -8.86 -2.43
C ALA A 52 -7.94 -9.72 -1.56
N ASP A 53 -7.70 -11.03 -1.54
CA ASP A 53 -8.45 -11.94 -0.65
C ASP A 53 -8.04 -11.74 0.82
N ILE A 54 -6.79 -11.33 1.05
CA ILE A 54 -6.24 -11.02 2.36
C ILE A 54 -5.42 -9.73 2.32
N THR A 55 -5.40 -8.99 3.42
CA THR A 55 -4.50 -7.85 3.63
C THR A 55 -3.70 -8.08 4.90
N LEU A 56 -2.38 -8.13 4.77
CA LEU A 56 -1.47 -8.35 5.90
C LEU A 56 -0.98 -7.01 6.45
N ASP A 57 -0.88 -6.90 7.79
CA ASP A 57 -0.42 -5.67 8.44
C ASP A 57 1.10 -5.48 8.27
N TYR A 58 1.49 -4.28 7.82
CA TYR A 58 2.89 -3.94 7.55
C TYR A 58 3.79 -4.04 8.78
N HIS A 59 3.29 -3.63 9.95
CA HIS A 59 4.09 -3.60 11.16
C HIS A 59 4.27 -5.00 11.72
N GLN A 60 3.21 -5.81 11.73
CA GLN A 60 3.24 -7.21 12.12
C GLN A 60 4.27 -8.00 11.28
N LEU A 61 4.23 -7.88 9.95
CA LEU A 61 5.15 -8.58 9.04
C LEU A 61 6.64 -8.25 9.25
N ARG A 62 6.95 -7.12 9.88
CA ARG A 62 8.33 -6.67 10.14
C ARG A 62 8.77 -6.88 11.57
N GLN A 63 7.94 -7.49 12.41
CA GLN A 63 8.37 -7.88 13.75
C GLN A 63 9.39 -9.01 13.62
N PRO A 64 10.52 -8.98 14.35
CA PRO A 64 11.51 -10.06 14.32
C PRO A 64 10.94 -11.43 14.73
N THR A 65 9.84 -11.42 15.48
CA THR A 65 9.12 -12.60 15.94
C THR A 65 8.14 -13.16 14.92
N PHE A 66 7.83 -12.42 13.85
CA PHE A 66 6.90 -12.88 12.82
C PHE A 66 7.63 -13.84 11.88
N THR A 67 7.18 -15.09 11.85
CA THR A 67 7.83 -16.19 11.15
C THR A 67 7.11 -16.55 9.85
N VAL A 68 7.76 -17.42 9.06
CA VAL A 68 7.12 -18.03 7.89
C VAL A 68 5.89 -18.85 8.29
N ALA A 69 5.91 -19.52 9.45
CA ALA A 69 4.76 -20.27 9.93
C ALA A 69 3.56 -19.35 10.22
N ASP A 70 3.79 -18.19 10.82
CA ASP A 70 2.74 -17.20 11.07
C ASP A 70 2.15 -16.67 9.75
N PHE A 71 3.01 -16.35 8.77
CA PHE A 71 2.56 -15.96 7.44
C PHE A 71 1.67 -17.02 6.76
N LEU A 72 2.10 -18.28 6.79
CA LEU A 72 1.34 -19.38 6.22
C LEU A 72 0.02 -19.59 6.95
N ALA A 73 -0.01 -19.41 8.28
CA ALA A 73 -1.22 -19.47 9.07
C ALA A 73 -2.23 -18.39 8.65
N GLU A 74 -1.80 -17.14 8.43
CA GLU A 74 -2.67 -16.05 7.95
C GLU A 74 -3.28 -16.35 6.57
N ILE A 75 -2.49 -16.86 5.62
CA ILE A 75 -2.99 -17.20 4.28
C ILE A 75 -3.94 -18.41 4.33
N SER A 76 -3.62 -19.40 5.16
CA SER A 76 -4.39 -20.65 5.24
C SER A 76 -5.81 -20.45 5.77
N GLN A 77 -6.11 -19.31 6.41
CA GLN A 77 -7.48 -18.94 6.79
C GLN A 77 -8.40 -18.77 5.58
N VAL A 78 -7.86 -18.36 4.43
CA VAL A 78 -8.61 -18.15 3.19
C VAL A 78 -8.38 -19.28 2.20
N TYR A 79 -7.16 -19.83 2.18
CA TYR A 79 -6.76 -20.90 1.27
C TYR A 79 -6.27 -22.12 2.05
N PRO A 80 -7.18 -23.02 2.47
CA PRO A 80 -6.80 -24.19 3.24
C PRO A 80 -5.79 -25.04 2.48
N VAL A 81 -4.75 -25.50 3.18
CA VAL A 81 -3.78 -26.44 2.62
C VAL A 81 -4.50 -27.77 2.42
N VAL A 82 -4.77 -28.12 1.16
CA VAL A 82 -5.28 -29.45 0.82
C VAL A 82 -4.10 -30.40 0.78
N GLU A 83 -4.06 -31.37 1.70
CA GLU A 83 -3.11 -32.47 1.59
C GLU A 83 -3.37 -33.19 0.26
N ARG A 84 -2.37 -33.20 -0.62
CA ARG A 84 -2.42 -34.03 -1.82
C ARG A 84 -2.38 -35.48 -1.34
N THR A 85 -3.53 -36.14 -1.32
CA THR A 85 -3.59 -37.60 -1.23
C THR A 85 -2.91 -38.14 -2.48
N VAL A 86 -1.72 -38.72 -2.29
CA VAL A 86 -0.99 -39.47 -3.32
C VAL A 86 -1.61 -40.86 -3.43
#